data_AF-A0A7M7LMF5-F1
#
_entry.id   AF-A0A7M7LMF5-F1
#
_cell.length_a   1.000
_cell.length_b   1.000
_cell.length_c   1.000
_cell.angle_alpha   90.00
_cell.angle_beta   90.00
_cell.angle_gamma   90.00
#
_symmetry.space_group_name_H-M   'P 1'
#
loop_
_entity.id
_entity.type
_entity.pdbx_description
1 polymer ?
#
loop_
_entity_poly.entity_id
_entity_poly.type
_entity_poly.pdbx_seq_one_letter_code
_entity_poly.pdbx_strand_id
1 'polypeptide(L)'
;MTTAIGKKNIAIKERPPIAKDTNRAISEYFLSKSEEQTAIKHYPEWDLVKGEPEIELMRVRRELLTADLELQAKREEHQQRRELADRQWQELREKENLLRRSFLRFDEFVKENREKRERAVRKTRDEKERQKIREAEIAELEKNLEYLEKVRDKMQNYVEEYKPFQQYLETVLETKEFQSIAEIFNRYETLIAARTTLVQNQDDNLQALENTTAQLQKMTEEKSQNLMDLNSRLAQLQSRHEQARAKSLHWETVVSKVKEVASRKELEETQVRACIWNLYRQICRRKGVAVEAKRDDLELQLLHVKRTILELGKIVRAAKRKTAREEKQKELERTAAANKDEKCPADLRREETRSSFRSGFDETCSFRRN
;
A
#
# COMPACT_ATOMS: atom_id res chain seq x y z
N MET A 1 -77.96 101.16 -41.13
CA MET A 1 -79.20 101.96 -41.11
C MET A 1 -80.27 101.23 -40.30
N THR A 2 -80.32 101.50 -39.01
CA THR A 2 -81.56 101.79 -38.29
C THR A 2 -81.33 103.18 -37.73
N THR A 3 -82.07 104.14 -38.28
CA THR A 3 -81.82 105.57 -38.13
C THR A 3 -82.51 106.06 -36.86
N ALA A 4 -81.75 106.33 -35.80
CA ALA A 4 -82.24 107.05 -34.64
C ALA A 4 -81.92 108.55 -34.82
N ILE A 5 -82.98 109.32 -35.05
CA ILE A 5 -82.97 110.77 -35.21
C ILE A 5 -82.73 111.40 -33.84
N GLY A 6 -81.50 111.87 -33.61
CA GLY A 6 -81.17 112.72 -32.46
C GLY A 6 -81.21 114.19 -32.87
N LYS A 7 -82.27 114.90 -32.45
CA LYS A 7 -82.40 116.36 -32.55
C LYS A 7 -81.20 117.01 -31.83
N LYS A 8 -80.28 117.62 -32.58
CA LYS A 8 -79.15 118.35 -32.01
C LYS A 8 -79.61 119.75 -31.60
N ASN A 9 -79.58 119.99 -30.30
CA ASN A 9 -79.73 121.29 -29.65
C ASN A 9 -78.85 122.35 -30.31
N ILE A 10 -79.44 123.51 -30.59
CA ILE A 10 -78.75 124.72 -31.02
C ILE A 10 -77.98 125.23 -29.80
N ALA A 11 -76.69 124.88 -29.71
CA ALA A 11 -75.80 125.36 -28.68
C ALA A 11 -75.35 126.79 -29.02
N ILE A 12 -75.67 127.72 -28.12
CA ILE A 12 -75.15 129.08 -28.08
C ILE A 12 -73.62 128.98 -28.07
N LYS A 13 -72.96 129.51 -29.10
CA LYS A 13 -71.49 129.53 -29.20
C LYS A 13 -70.94 130.42 -28.08
N GLU A 14 -70.51 129.82 -26.99
CA GLU A 14 -69.70 130.48 -25.97
C GLU A 14 -68.38 130.94 -26.57
N ARG A 15 -67.96 132.17 -26.23
CA ARG A 15 -66.73 132.79 -26.72
C ARG A 15 -65.53 132.06 -26.11
N PRO A 16 -64.60 131.49 -26.89
CA PRO A 16 -63.48 130.73 -26.34
C PRO A 16 -62.57 131.63 -25.48
N PRO A 17 -62.02 131.12 -24.36
CA PRO A 17 -61.12 131.87 -23.51
C PRO A 17 -59.83 132.22 -24.26
N ILE A 18 -59.40 133.49 -24.18
CA ILE A 18 -58.17 133.97 -24.81
C ILE A 18 -56.99 133.21 -24.20
N ALA A 19 -56.23 132.51 -25.04
CA ALA A 19 -55.06 131.74 -24.61
C ALA A 19 -54.05 132.62 -23.86
N LYS A 20 -53.52 132.13 -22.73
CA LYS A 20 -52.53 132.84 -21.88
C LYS A 20 -51.15 132.98 -22.53
N ASP A 21 -50.89 132.25 -23.61
CA ASP A 21 -49.65 132.28 -24.37
C ASP A 21 -49.81 133.16 -25.62
N THR A 22 -49.10 134.29 -25.68
CA THR A 22 -49.19 135.27 -26.78
C THR A 22 -48.92 134.65 -28.15
N ASN A 23 -47.92 133.77 -28.24
CA ASN A 23 -47.57 133.08 -29.49
C ASN A 23 -48.69 132.13 -29.97
N ARG A 24 -49.40 131.49 -29.04
CA ARG A 24 -50.48 130.55 -29.35
C ARG A 24 -51.73 131.27 -29.85
N ALA A 25 -52.08 132.41 -29.24
CA ALA A 25 -53.17 133.26 -29.69
C ALA A 25 -52.91 133.83 -31.09
N ILE A 26 -51.66 134.20 -31.39
CA ILE A 26 -51.25 134.64 -32.73
C ILE A 26 -51.37 133.49 -33.74
N SER A 27 -50.92 132.27 -33.41
CA SER A 27 -51.07 131.11 -34.30
C SER A 27 -52.52 130.68 -34.50
N GLU A 28 -53.36 130.75 -33.47
CA GLU A 28 -54.80 130.47 -33.58
C GLU A 28 -55.52 131.54 -34.41
N TYR A 29 -55.11 132.81 -34.31
CA TYR A 29 -55.59 133.86 -35.21
C TYR A 29 -55.18 133.61 -36.66
N PHE A 30 -53.93 133.21 -36.93
CA PHE A 30 -53.49 132.88 -38.29
C PHE A 30 -54.17 131.61 -38.83
N LEU A 31 -54.36 130.58 -38.00
CA LEU A 31 -55.12 129.38 -38.37
C LEU A 31 -56.57 129.74 -38.67
N SER A 32 -57.26 130.47 -37.79
CA SER A 32 -58.65 130.91 -38.02
C SER A 32 -58.78 131.84 -39.23
N LYS A 33 -57.79 132.71 -39.49
CA LYS A 33 -57.79 133.60 -40.66
C LYS A 33 -57.44 132.87 -41.95
N SER A 34 -56.60 131.83 -41.88
CA SER A 34 -56.36 130.91 -42.99
C SER A 34 -57.58 130.03 -43.26
N GLU A 35 -58.28 129.59 -42.21
CA GLU A 35 -59.55 128.88 -42.29
C GLU A 35 -60.63 129.77 -42.89
N GLU A 36 -60.73 131.06 -42.51
CA GLU A 36 -61.62 132.04 -43.17
C GLU A 36 -61.26 132.29 -44.63
N GLN A 37 -59.97 132.31 -44.99
CA GLN A 37 -59.53 132.42 -46.39
C GLN A 37 -59.85 131.17 -47.22
N THR A 38 -59.75 129.98 -46.61
CA THR A 38 -60.09 128.69 -47.26
C THR A 38 -61.56 128.31 -47.14
N ALA A 39 -62.33 128.99 -46.28
CA ALA A 39 -63.75 128.78 -46.10
C ALA A 39 -64.49 129.39 -47.29
N ILE A 40 -64.75 128.53 -48.28
CA ILE A 40 -65.64 128.82 -49.40
C ILE A 40 -67.01 129.23 -48.80
N LYS A 41 -67.37 130.51 -48.92
CA LYS A 41 -68.70 131.02 -48.56
C LYS A 41 -69.74 130.33 -49.44
N HIS A 42 -70.34 129.26 -48.95
CA HIS A 42 -71.45 128.58 -49.61
C HIS A 42 -72.68 129.48 -49.54
N TYR A 43 -73.00 130.18 -50.64
CA TYR A 43 -74.27 130.88 -50.78
C TYR A 43 -75.38 129.86 -51.09
N PRO A 44 -76.61 130.05 -50.60
CA PRO A 44 -77.74 129.21 -50.97
C PRO A 44 -78.01 129.24 -52.49
N GLU A 45 -78.28 128.09 -53.10
CA GLU A 45 -78.39 127.92 -54.57
C GLU A 45 -79.43 128.81 -55.28
N TRP A 46 -80.37 129.42 -54.55
CA TRP A 46 -81.41 130.29 -55.11
C TRP A 46 -80.99 131.76 -55.31
N ASP A 47 -79.84 132.16 -54.78
CA ASP A 47 -79.34 133.56 -54.81
C ASP A 47 -78.22 133.79 -55.86
N LEU A 48 -78.05 132.84 -56.80
CA LEU A 48 -77.26 133.06 -58.01
C LEU A 48 -78.17 133.57 -59.13
N VAL A 49 -77.75 134.64 -59.83
CA VAL A 49 -78.41 135.09 -61.07
C VAL A 49 -78.40 133.93 -62.06
N LYS A 50 -79.56 133.28 -62.24
CA LYS A 50 -79.75 132.29 -63.29
C LYS A 50 -79.57 133.01 -64.62
N GLY A 51 -78.43 132.76 -65.26
CA GLY A 51 -78.24 133.16 -66.65
C GLY A 51 -79.28 132.48 -67.53
N GLU A 52 -79.45 132.95 -68.76
CA GLU A 52 -80.31 132.29 -69.75
C GLU A 52 -80.07 130.76 -69.74
N PRO A 53 -81.10 129.91 -69.94
CA PRO A 53 -80.98 128.45 -69.82
C PRO A 53 -79.84 127.84 -70.66
N GLU A 54 -79.46 128.52 -71.75
CA GLU A 54 -78.28 128.24 -72.56
C GLU A 54 -76.97 128.28 -71.73
N ILE A 55 -76.80 129.28 -70.86
CA ILE A 55 -75.62 129.52 -70.02
C ILE A 55 -75.53 128.48 -68.88
N GLU A 56 -76.66 128.13 -68.25
CA GLU A 56 -76.70 127.07 -67.23
C GLU A 56 -76.40 125.70 -67.85
N LEU A 57 -76.94 125.42 -69.03
CA LEU A 57 -76.64 124.19 -69.76
C LEU A 57 -75.15 124.13 -70.12
N MET A 58 -74.54 125.25 -70.51
CA MET A 58 -73.09 125.35 -70.73
C MET A 58 -72.27 125.14 -69.43
N ARG A 59 -72.74 125.66 -68.28
CA ARG A 59 -72.10 125.44 -66.97
C ARG A 59 -72.17 123.97 -66.56
N VAL A 60 -73.34 123.35 -66.61
CA VAL A 60 -73.55 121.93 -66.28
C VAL A 60 -72.76 121.03 -67.23
N ARG A 61 -72.69 121.35 -68.53
CA ARG A 61 -71.81 120.65 -69.48
C ARG A 61 -70.34 120.76 -69.09
N ARG A 62 -69.88 121.93 -68.66
CA ARG A 62 -68.50 122.12 -68.18
C ARG A 62 -68.22 121.33 -66.91
N GLU A 63 -69.16 121.31 -65.97
CA GLU A 63 -69.08 120.55 -64.71
C GLU A 63 -69.09 119.04 -64.97
N LEU A 64 -69.96 118.56 -65.87
CA LEU A 64 -69.99 117.18 -66.33
C LEU A 64 -68.64 116.80 -66.96
N LEU A 65 -68.10 117.64 -67.85
CA LEU A 65 -66.78 117.40 -68.44
C LEU A 65 -65.67 117.36 -67.39
N THR A 66 -65.68 118.25 -66.39
CA THR A 66 -64.69 118.20 -65.30
C THR A 66 -64.84 116.95 -64.44
N ALA A 67 -66.07 116.56 -64.10
CA ALA A 67 -66.34 115.35 -63.32
C ALA A 67 -65.99 114.08 -64.09
N ASP A 68 -66.23 114.05 -65.41
CA ASP A 68 -65.85 112.95 -66.29
C ASP A 68 -64.32 112.82 -66.38
N LEU A 69 -63.59 113.95 -66.48
CA LEU A 69 -62.12 113.95 -66.43
C LEU A 69 -61.59 113.44 -65.08
N GLU A 70 -62.18 113.85 -63.96
CA GLU A 70 -61.80 113.34 -62.63
C GLU A 70 -62.13 111.85 -62.44
N LEU A 71 -63.27 111.40 -62.98
CA LEU A 71 -63.68 110.00 -62.96
C LEU A 71 -62.71 109.16 -63.79
N GLN A 72 -62.30 109.65 -64.96
CA GLN A 72 -61.27 109.02 -65.80
C GLN A 72 -59.94 108.93 -65.04
N ALA A 73 -59.48 110.02 -64.42
CA ALA A 73 -58.25 110.02 -63.62
C ALA A 73 -58.31 109.01 -62.46
N LYS A 74 -59.43 108.93 -61.72
CA LYS A 74 -59.61 107.92 -60.65
C LYS A 74 -59.69 106.50 -61.19
N ARG A 75 -60.30 106.28 -62.36
CA ARG A 75 -60.34 104.96 -63.01
C ARG A 75 -58.93 104.51 -63.42
N GLU A 76 -58.14 105.42 -63.99
CA GLU A 76 -56.74 105.19 -64.32
C GLU A 76 -55.92 104.89 -63.06
N GLU A 77 -56.08 105.67 -61.99
CA GLU A 77 -55.41 105.43 -60.71
C GLU A 77 -55.79 104.06 -60.12
N HIS A 78 -57.09 103.71 -60.10
CA HIS A 78 -57.54 102.41 -59.63
C HIS A 78 -57.01 101.26 -60.49
N GLN A 79 -56.90 101.47 -61.81
CA GLN A 79 -56.31 100.50 -62.71
C GLN A 79 -54.83 100.30 -62.42
N GLN A 80 -54.07 101.39 -62.26
CA GLN A 80 -52.65 101.34 -61.85
C GLN A 80 -52.47 100.65 -60.49
N ARG A 81 -53.33 100.94 -59.50
CA ARG A 81 -53.30 100.28 -58.19
C ARG A 81 -53.61 98.78 -58.27
N ARG A 82 -54.57 98.37 -59.12
CA ARG A 82 -54.87 96.95 -59.36
C ARG A 82 -53.70 96.24 -60.02
N GLU A 83 -53.13 96.84 -61.06
CA GLU A 83 -51.95 96.28 -61.73
C GLU A 83 -50.77 96.14 -60.76
N LEU A 84 -50.54 97.11 -59.87
CA LEU A 84 -49.51 97.02 -58.84
C LEU A 84 -49.81 95.89 -57.84
N ALA A 85 -51.04 95.77 -57.37
CA ALA A 85 -51.44 94.71 -56.46
C ALA A 85 -51.32 93.32 -57.11
N ASP A 86 -51.71 93.18 -58.38
CA ASP A 86 -51.58 91.94 -59.13
C ASP A 86 -50.11 91.55 -59.32
N ARG A 87 -49.23 92.53 -59.61
CA ARG A 87 -47.76 92.32 -59.64
C ARG A 87 -47.24 91.84 -58.29
N GLN A 88 -47.64 92.49 -57.18
CA GLN A 88 -47.25 92.08 -55.83
C GLN A 88 -47.74 90.67 -55.50
N TRP A 89 -48.96 90.30 -55.87
CA TRP A 89 -49.49 88.95 -55.68
C TRP A 89 -48.75 87.90 -56.52
N GLN A 90 -48.35 88.25 -57.74
CA GLN A 90 -47.51 87.38 -58.57
C GLN A 90 -46.13 87.17 -57.92
N GLU A 91 -45.46 88.23 -57.49
CA GLU A 91 -44.17 88.13 -56.79
C GLU A 91 -44.27 87.30 -55.50
N LEU A 92 -45.33 87.47 -54.72
CA LEU A 92 -45.55 86.67 -53.50
C LEU A 92 -45.73 85.19 -53.83
N ARG A 93 -46.49 84.85 -54.88
CA ARG A 93 -46.64 83.46 -55.34
C ARG A 93 -45.33 82.87 -55.85
N GLU A 94 -44.52 83.65 -56.54
CA GLU A 94 -43.19 83.21 -56.99
C GLU A 94 -42.26 82.94 -55.81
N LYS A 95 -42.23 83.85 -54.82
CA LYS A 95 -41.47 83.67 -53.58
C LYS A 95 -41.96 82.43 -52.80
N GLU A 96 -43.27 82.24 -52.66
CA GLU A 96 -43.84 81.05 -52.02
C GLU A 96 -43.43 79.76 -52.73
N ASN A 97 -43.56 79.73 -54.06
CA ASN A 97 -43.16 78.57 -54.86
C ASN A 97 -41.65 78.29 -54.76
N LEU A 98 -40.82 79.33 -54.71
CA LEU A 98 -39.39 79.20 -54.48
C LEU A 98 -39.09 78.59 -53.11
N LEU A 99 -39.76 79.08 -52.06
CA LEU A 99 -39.64 78.52 -50.71
C LEU A 99 -40.07 77.06 -50.68
N ARG A 100 -41.24 76.71 -51.25
CA ARG A 100 -41.72 75.32 -51.32
C ARG A 100 -40.72 74.41 -52.03
N ARG A 101 -40.18 74.83 -53.17
CA ARG A 101 -39.13 74.08 -53.89
C ARG A 101 -37.85 73.96 -53.04
N SER A 102 -37.49 75.00 -52.30
CA SER A 102 -36.33 74.95 -51.40
C SER A 102 -36.55 73.97 -50.25
N PHE A 103 -37.75 73.96 -49.63
CA PHE A 103 -38.09 73.01 -48.57
C PHE A 103 -38.03 71.56 -49.06
N LEU A 104 -38.58 71.26 -50.24
CA LEU A 104 -38.49 69.92 -50.82
C LEU A 104 -37.04 69.49 -51.02
N ARG A 105 -36.18 70.38 -51.54
CA ARG A 105 -34.73 70.10 -51.67
C ARG A 105 -34.04 69.93 -50.33
N PHE A 106 -34.41 70.72 -49.31
CA PHE A 106 -33.85 70.57 -47.97
C PHE A 106 -34.29 69.26 -47.31
N ASP A 107 -35.55 68.87 -47.45
CA ASP A 107 -36.06 67.60 -46.91
C ASP A 107 -35.38 66.40 -47.60
N GLU A 108 -35.21 66.45 -48.92
CA GLU A 108 -34.45 65.45 -49.67
C GLU A 108 -32.99 65.40 -49.22
N PHE A 109 -32.33 66.55 -49.07
CA PHE A 109 -30.96 66.64 -48.57
C PHE A 109 -30.81 66.09 -47.15
N VAL A 110 -31.78 66.33 -46.26
CA VAL A 110 -31.80 65.81 -44.89
C VAL A 110 -31.97 64.29 -44.90
N LYS A 111 -32.89 63.75 -45.72
CA LYS A 111 -33.10 62.30 -45.88
C LYS A 111 -31.83 61.64 -46.41
N GLU A 112 -31.24 62.16 -47.47
CA GLU A 112 -29.98 61.63 -48.02
C GLU A 112 -28.83 61.68 -47.01
N ASN A 113 -28.68 62.78 -46.26
CA ASN A 113 -27.64 62.88 -45.24
C ASN A 113 -27.85 61.85 -44.13
N ARG A 114 -29.11 61.65 -43.71
CA ARG A 114 -29.45 60.62 -42.74
C ARG A 114 -29.09 59.23 -43.27
N GLU A 115 -29.45 58.90 -44.50
CA GLU A 115 -29.08 57.63 -45.12
C GLU A 115 -27.57 57.46 -45.29
N LYS A 116 -26.83 58.52 -45.65
CA LYS A 116 -25.36 58.51 -45.73
C LYS A 116 -24.75 58.26 -44.35
N ARG A 117 -25.27 58.90 -43.29
CA ARG A 117 -24.84 58.67 -41.90
C ARG A 117 -25.16 57.25 -41.45
N GLU A 118 -26.38 56.76 -41.69
CA GLU A 118 -26.77 55.40 -41.32
C GLU A 118 -25.92 54.35 -42.05
N ARG A 119 -25.65 54.54 -43.35
CA ARG A 119 -24.73 53.67 -44.11
C ARG A 119 -23.31 53.72 -43.57
N ALA A 120 -22.78 54.89 -43.25
CA ALA A 120 -21.46 55.05 -42.68
C ALA A 120 -21.37 54.33 -41.31
N VAL A 121 -22.36 54.52 -40.43
CA VAL A 121 -22.43 53.87 -39.13
C VAL A 121 -22.50 52.34 -39.27
N ARG A 122 -23.33 51.82 -40.18
CA ARG A 122 -23.38 50.37 -40.47
C ARG A 122 -22.04 49.84 -40.96
N LYS A 123 -21.43 50.52 -41.94
CA LYS A 123 -20.11 50.10 -42.47
C LYS A 123 -19.02 50.13 -41.39
N THR A 124 -18.99 51.15 -40.55
CA THR A 124 -18.05 51.21 -39.42
C THR A 124 -18.30 50.10 -38.41
N ARG A 125 -19.57 49.77 -38.12
CA ARG A 125 -19.91 48.66 -37.23
C ARG A 125 -19.45 47.32 -37.79
N ASP A 126 -19.76 47.05 -39.06
CA ASP A 126 -19.38 45.80 -39.72
C ASP A 126 -17.86 45.64 -39.80
N GLU A 127 -17.14 46.72 -40.10
CA GLU A 127 -15.68 46.69 -40.16
C GLU A 127 -15.05 46.49 -38.79
N LYS A 128 -15.60 47.11 -37.73
CA LYS A 128 -15.15 46.86 -36.35
C LYS A 128 -15.37 45.41 -35.94
N GLU A 129 -16.47 44.79 -36.36
CA GLU A 129 -16.73 43.38 -36.04
C GLU A 129 -15.76 42.45 -36.78
N ARG A 130 -15.51 42.71 -38.07
CA ARG A 130 -14.48 41.98 -38.83
C ARG A 130 -13.10 42.15 -38.20
N GLN A 131 -12.75 43.36 -37.79
CA GLN A 131 -11.47 43.64 -37.15
C GLN A 131 -11.31 42.82 -35.87
N LYS A 132 -12.32 42.74 -35.00
CA LYS A 132 -12.27 41.90 -33.80
C LYS A 132 -12.07 40.42 -34.12
N ILE A 133 -12.77 39.89 -35.14
CA ILE A 133 -12.61 38.49 -35.56
C ILE A 133 -11.16 38.26 -36.02
N ARG A 134 -10.62 39.15 -36.85
CA ARG A 134 -9.22 39.04 -37.32
C ARG A 134 -8.20 39.20 -36.18
N GLU A 135 -8.43 40.11 -35.24
CA GLU A 135 -7.57 40.28 -34.06
C GLU A 135 -7.56 39.01 -33.19
N ALA A 136 -8.71 38.37 -33.02
CA ALA A 136 -8.79 37.09 -32.31
C ALA A 136 -8.04 35.96 -33.05
N GLU A 137 -8.22 35.86 -34.38
CA GLU A 137 -7.48 34.91 -35.22
C GLU A 137 -5.96 35.15 -35.16
N ILE A 138 -5.51 36.41 -35.22
CA ILE A 138 -4.09 36.77 -35.10
C ILE A 138 -3.56 36.33 -33.73
N ALA A 139 -4.27 36.63 -32.64
CA ALA A 139 -3.84 36.26 -31.29
C ALA A 139 -3.78 34.72 -31.10
N GLU A 140 -4.66 33.96 -31.75
CA GLU A 140 -4.60 32.49 -31.74
C GLU A 140 -3.40 31.98 -32.54
N LEU A 141 -3.15 32.54 -33.73
CA LEU A 141 -2.01 32.19 -34.56
C LEU A 141 -0.68 32.53 -33.89
N GLU A 142 -0.57 33.68 -33.21
CA GLU A 142 0.61 34.07 -32.44
C GLU A 142 0.92 33.07 -31.31
N LYS A 143 -0.10 32.61 -30.58
CA LYS A 143 0.07 31.56 -29.56
C LYS A 143 0.54 30.24 -30.17
N ASN A 144 -0.02 29.86 -31.31
CA ASN A 144 0.37 28.65 -32.02
C ASN A 144 1.81 28.74 -32.52
N LEU A 145 2.23 29.90 -33.03
CA LEU A 145 3.61 30.16 -33.42
C LEU A 145 4.55 30.05 -32.22
N GLU A 146 4.24 30.70 -31.10
CA GLU A 146 5.06 30.62 -29.89
C GLU A 146 5.20 29.18 -29.36
N TYR A 147 4.11 28.41 -29.42
CA TYR A 147 4.14 26.98 -29.07
C TYR A 147 5.06 26.19 -30.02
N LEU A 148 4.92 26.37 -31.34
CA LEU A 148 5.73 25.67 -32.33
C LEU A 148 7.20 26.07 -32.25
N GLU A 149 7.51 27.32 -31.95
CA GLU A 149 8.88 27.79 -31.70
C GLU A 149 9.48 27.09 -30.47
N LYS A 150 8.73 26.98 -29.37
CA LYS A 150 9.17 26.23 -28.19
C LYS A 150 9.41 24.75 -28.50
N VAL A 151 8.58 24.12 -29.33
CA VAL A 151 8.77 22.73 -29.77
C VAL A 151 10.02 22.61 -30.64
N ARG A 152 10.19 23.51 -31.62
CA ARG A 152 11.39 23.58 -32.46
C ARG A 152 12.64 23.70 -31.59
N ASP A 153 12.65 24.62 -30.63
CA ASP A 153 13.83 24.85 -29.78
C ASP A 153 14.16 23.63 -28.92
N LYS A 154 13.15 22.93 -28.39
CA LYS A 154 13.35 21.65 -27.71
C LYS A 154 13.94 20.59 -28.63
N MET A 155 13.40 20.44 -29.85
CA MET A 155 13.90 19.48 -30.82
C MET A 155 15.33 19.80 -31.25
N GLN A 156 15.64 21.08 -31.44
CA GLN A 156 16.98 21.56 -31.75
C GLN A 156 17.97 21.24 -30.62
N ASN A 157 17.57 21.48 -29.36
CA ASN A 157 18.38 21.11 -28.20
C ASN A 157 18.65 19.60 -28.16
N TYR A 158 17.65 18.76 -28.42
CA TYR A 158 17.85 17.31 -28.51
C TYR A 158 18.80 16.94 -29.64
N VAL A 159 18.66 17.54 -30.82
CA VAL A 159 19.58 17.28 -31.95
C VAL A 159 21.01 17.67 -31.56
N GLU A 160 21.21 18.81 -30.90
CA GLU A 160 22.52 19.26 -30.43
C GLU A 160 23.09 18.35 -29.34
N GLU A 161 22.27 17.90 -28.39
CA GLU A 161 22.65 16.95 -27.35
C GLU A 161 23.05 15.58 -27.93
N TYR A 162 22.34 15.11 -28.96
CA TYR A 162 22.59 13.80 -29.57
C TYR A 162 23.66 13.81 -30.67
N LYS A 163 24.01 14.98 -31.20
CA LYS A 163 25.00 15.15 -32.28
C LYS A 163 26.38 14.54 -31.95
N PRO A 164 26.95 14.69 -30.73
CA PRO A 164 28.21 14.05 -30.38
C PRO A 164 28.14 12.51 -30.41
N PHE A 165 27.01 11.92 -30.02
CA PHE A 165 26.83 10.46 -30.08
C PHE A 165 26.71 9.96 -31.52
N GLN A 166 26.02 10.71 -32.38
CA GLN A 166 25.99 10.43 -33.81
C GLN A 166 27.41 10.50 -34.41
N GLN A 167 28.16 11.57 -34.13
CA GLN A 167 29.55 11.72 -34.59
C GLN A 167 30.43 10.57 -34.10
N TYR A 168 30.28 10.16 -32.84
CA TYR A 168 30.98 8.98 -32.32
C TYR A 168 30.62 7.72 -33.10
N LEU A 169 29.33 7.44 -33.32
CA LEU A 169 28.91 6.27 -34.10
C LEU A 169 29.40 6.32 -35.55
N GLU A 170 29.48 7.50 -36.15
CA GLU A 170 30.09 7.72 -37.46
C GLU A 170 31.60 7.42 -37.43
N THR A 171 32.35 7.84 -36.42
CA THR A 171 33.77 7.46 -36.27
C THR A 171 33.96 5.95 -36.08
N VAL A 172 33.01 5.27 -35.41
CA VAL A 172 33.02 3.80 -35.27
C VAL A 172 32.68 3.12 -36.60
N LEU A 173 31.97 3.76 -37.52
CA LEU A 173 31.79 3.22 -38.87
C LEU A 173 33.07 3.30 -39.71
N GLU A 174 33.94 4.29 -39.44
CA GLU A 174 35.22 4.43 -40.16
C GLU A 174 36.18 3.25 -39.92
N THR A 175 36.03 2.52 -38.81
CA THR A 175 36.82 1.31 -38.53
C THR A 175 36.40 0.09 -39.37
N LYS A 176 35.37 0.23 -40.23
CA LYS A 176 34.88 -0.75 -41.22
C LYS A 176 34.37 -2.09 -40.66
N GLU A 177 34.18 -2.21 -39.34
CA GLU A 177 33.59 -3.41 -38.73
C GLU A 177 32.06 -3.50 -38.93
N PHE A 178 31.41 -2.38 -39.27
CA PHE A 178 29.97 -2.26 -39.45
C PHE A 178 29.64 -1.46 -40.71
N GLN A 179 28.56 -1.83 -41.41
CA GLN A 179 28.10 -1.18 -42.63
C GLN A 179 27.16 0.00 -42.35
N SER A 180 26.47 -0.02 -41.20
CA SER A 180 25.49 1.00 -40.82
C SER A 180 25.39 1.13 -39.30
N ILE A 181 25.02 2.31 -38.81
CA ILE A 181 24.72 2.55 -37.39
C ILE A 181 23.63 1.58 -36.90
N ALA A 182 22.65 1.25 -37.76
CA ALA A 182 21.60 0.29 -37.44
C ALA A 182 22.15 -1.12 -37.18
N GLU A 183 23.24 -1.52 -37.85
CA GLU A 183 23.89 -2.82 -37.63
C GLU A 183 24.58 -2.87 -36.26
N ILE A 184 25.18 -1.75 -35.81
CA ILE A 184 25.75 -1.61 -34.48
C ILE A 184 24.66 -1.80 -33.42
N PHE A 185 23.50 -1.16 -33.59
CA PHE A 185 22.37 -1.33 -32.69
C PHE A 185 21.83 -2.76 -32.68
N ASN A 186 21.63 -3.38 -33.85
CA ASN A 186 21.17 -4.77 -33.92
C ASN A 186 22.16 -5.73 -33.24
N ARG A 187 23.47 -5.53 -33.41
CA ARG A 187 24.49 -6.31 -32.69
C ARG A 187 24.42 -6.07 -31.18
N TYR A 188 24.26 -4.82 -30.76
CA TYR A 188 24.12 -4.49 -29.35
C TYR A 188 22.87 -5.14 -28.73
N GLU A 189 21.72 -5.06 -29.42
CA GLU A 189 20.47 -5.69 -28.99
C GLU A 189 20.60 -7.22 -28.91
N THR A 190 21.19 -7.86 -29.91
CA THR A 190 21.45 -9.31 -29.88
C THR A 190 22.40 -9.69 -28.75
N LEU A 191 23.43 -8.88 -28.47
CA LEU A 191 24.32 -9.10 -27.33
C LEU A 191 23.63 -8.90 -25.98
N ILE A 192 22.74 -7.91 -25.85
CA ILE A 192 21.93 -7.75 -24.64
C ILE A 192 21.00 -8.95 -24.47
N ALA A 193 20.28 -9.35 -25.52
CA ALA A 193 19.38 -10.48 -25.48
C ALA A 193 20.11 -11.79 -25.13
N ALA A 194 21.31 -11.99 -25.68
CA ALA A 194 22.18 -13.08 -25.30
C ALA A 194 22.60 -12.99 -23.84
N ARG A 195 23.04 -11.81 -23.36
CA ARG A 195 23.41 -11.58 -21.96
C ARG A 195 22.25 -11.86 -21.02
N THR A 196 21.04 -11.37 -21.30
CA THR A 196 19.86 -11.61 -20.45
C THR A 196 19.53 -13.10 -20.39
N THR A 197 19.64 -13.81 -21.52
CA THR A 197 19.42 -15.25 -21.58
C THR A 197 20.48 -16.03 -20.79
N LEU A 198 21.76 -15.63 -20.90
CA LEU A 198 22.84 -16.25 -20.12
C LEU A 198 22.65 -16.02 -18.61
N VAL A 199 22.25 -14.82 -18.20
CA VAL A 199 21.97 -14.51 -16.78
C VAL A 199 20.81 -15.37 -16.27
N GLN A 200 19.72 -15.46 -17.02
CA GLN A 200 18.58 -16.33 -16.66
C GLN A 200 19.00 -17.79 -16.54
N ASN A 201 19.73 -18.31 -17.53
CA ASN A 201 20.24 -19.69 -17.47
C ASN A 201 21.19 -19.92 -16.29
N GLN A 202 22.00 -18.91 -15.94
CA GLN A 202 22.88 -18.99 -14.77
C GLN A 202 22.06 -19.06 -13.48
N ASP A 203 21.04 -18.21 -13.34
CA ASP A 203 20.15 -18.20 -12.17
C ASP A 203 19.39 -19.52 -12.04
N ASP A 204 18.86 -20.06 -13.15
CA ASP A 204 18.17 -21.35 -13.18
C ASP A 204 19.10 -22.51 -12.77
N ASN A 205 20.35 -22.49 -13.26
CA ASN A 205 21.35 -23.48 -12.88
C ASN A 205 21.73 -23.38 -11.40
N LEU A 206 21.86 -22.16 -10.86
CA LEU A 206 22.12 -21.95 -9.43
C LEU A 206 20.96 -22.46 -8.59
N GLN A 207 19.71 -22.16 -8.96
CA GLN A 207 18.52 -22.70 -8.28
C GLN A 207 18.47 -24.22 -8.35
N ALA A 208 18.81 -24.83 -9.50
CA ALA A 208 18.88 -26.29 -9.62
C ALA A 208 19.99 -26.89 -8.72
N LEU A 209 21.15 -26.23 -8.62
CA LEU A 209 22.23 -26.64 -7.71
C LEU A 209 21.84 -26.48 -6.24
N GLU A 210 21.18 -25.39 -5.86
CA GLU A 210 20.67 -25.20 -4.50
C GLU A 210 19.63 -26.26 -4.14
N ASN A 211 18.70 -26.54 -5.05
CA ASN A 211 17.68 -27.58 -4.85
C ASN A 211 18.30 -28.97 -4.70
N THR A 212 19.24 -29.35 -5.55
CA THR A 212 19.94 -30.65 -5.45
C THR A 212 20.80 -30.72 -4.19
N THR A 213 21.47 -29.65 -3.80
CA THR A 213 22.24 -29.56 -2.55
C THR A 213 21.32 -29.71 -1.33
N ALA A 214 20.18 -29.03 -1.32
CA ALA A 214 19.18 -29.15 -0.25
C ALA A 214 18.58 -30.57 -0.19
N GLN A 215 18.34 -31.22 -1.33
CA GLN A 215 17.92 -32.62 -1.37
C GLN A 215 18.99 -33.55 -0.81
N LEU A 216 20.27 -33.36 -1.19
CA LEU A 216 21.37 -34.15 -0.66
C LEU A 216 21.54 -33.97 0.85
N GLN A 217 21.41 -32.75 1.36
CA GLN A 217 21.43 -32.47 2.80
C GLN A 217 20.31 -33.20 3.52
N LYS A 218 19.06 -33.10 3.04
CA LYS A 218 17.91 -33.84 3.61
C LYS A 218 18.15 -35.35 3.62
N MET A 219 18.59 -35.93 2.50
CA MET A 219 18.90 -37.35 2.43
C MET A 219 20.01 -37.74 3.40
N THR A 220 21.04 -36.90 3.57
CA THR A 220 22.14 -37.15 4.50
C THR A 220 21.67 -37.11 5.95
N GLU A 221 20.82 -36.14 6.30
CA GLU A 221 20.19 -36.02 7.62
C GLU A 221 19.33 -37.25 7.93
N GLU A 222 18.47 -37.65 7.00
CA GLU A 222 17.64 -38.85 7.13
C GLU A 222 18.49 -40.12 7.31
N LYS A 223 19.56 -40.29 6.53
CA LYS A 223 20.46 -41.44 6.69
C LYS A 223 21.22 -41.39 8.03
N SER A 224 21.64 -40.21 8.48
CA SER A 224 22.30 -40.04 9.78
C SER A 224 21.36 -40.37 10.94
N GLN A 225 20.10 -39.93 10.89
CA GLN A 225 19.06 -40.31 11.84
C GLN A 225 18.83 -41.82 11.87
N ASN A 226 18.70 -42.45 10.69
CA ASN A 226 18.57 -43.90 10.58
C ASN A 226 19.78 -44.65 11.18
N LEU A 227 21.01 -44.16 10.95
CA LEU A 227 22.21 -44.74 11.57
C LEU A 227 22.20 -44.59 13.09
N MET A 228 21.77 -43.44 13.61
CA MET A 228 21.63 -43.20 15.04
C MET A 228 20.59 -44.16 15.67
N ASP A 229 19.45 -44.35 15.01
CA ASP A 229 18.42 -45.29 15.43
C ASP A 229 18.91 -46.74 15.41
N LEU A 230 19.61 -47.15 14.36
CA LEU A 230 20.20 -48.48 14.27
C LEU A 230 21.29 -48.69 15.33
N ASN A 231 22.13 -47.69 15.58
CA ASN A 231 23.16 -47.76 16.62
C ASN A 231 22.55 -47.86 18.01
N SER A 232 21.47 -47.12 18.28
CA SER A 232 20.70 -47.22 19.53
C SER A 232 20.10 -48.64 19.70
N ARG A 233 19.51 -49.21 18.64
CA ARG A 233 19.01 -50.59 18.66
C ARG A 233 20.12 -51.61 18.85
N LEU A 234 21.28 -51.40 18.22
CA LEU A 234 22.45 -52.25 18.36
C LEU A 234 22.96 -52.23 19.81
N ALA A 235 23.07 -51.05 20.42
CA ALA A 235 23.45 -50.92 21.83
C ALA A 235 22.44 -51.61 22.77
N GLN A 236 21.13 -51.49 22.49
CA GLN A 236 20.09 -52.20 23.24
C GLN A 236 20.22 -53.73 23.12
N LEU A 237 20.46 -54.24 21.90
CA LEU A 237 20.67 -55.66 21.63
C LEU A 237 21.95 -56.19 22.31
N GLN A 238 23.05 -55.43 22.25
CA GLN A 238 24.29 -55.77 22.95
C GLN A 238 24.08 -55.85 24.45
N SER A 239 23.42 -54.86 25.06
CA SER A 239 23.11 -54.88 26.48
C SER A 239 22.24 -56.08 26.86
N ARG A 240 21.21 -56.43 26.06
CA ARG A 240 20.40 -57.63 26.27
C ARG A 240 21.23 -58.92 26.16
N HIS A 241 22.13 -58.99 25.19
CA HIS A 241 23.01 -60.14 24.99
C HIS A 241 23.99 -60.29 26.17
N GLU A 242 24.60 -59.21 26.63
CA GLU A 242 25.47 -59.20 27.81
C GLU A 242 24.72 -59.65 29.06
N GLN A 243 23.49 -59.17 29.28
CA GLN A 243 22.64 -59.62 30.39
C GLN A 243 22.32 -61.12 30.30
N ALA A 244 21.98 -61.63 29.11
CA ALA A 244 21.71 -63.04 28.91
C ALA A 244 22.97 -63.90 29.12
N ARG A 245 24.13 -63.44 28.62
CA ARG A 245 25.43 -64.09 28.80
C ARG A 245 25.84 -64.13 30.26
N ALA A 246 25.67 -63.03 31.00
CA ALA A 246 25.94 -62.97 32.43
C ALA A 246 25.08 -63.99 33.21
N LYS A 247 23.79 -64.12 32.85
CA LYS A 247 22.90 -65.14 33.42
C LYS A 247 23.35 -66.56 33.06
N SER A 248 23.75 -66.83 31.81
CA SER A 248 24.27 -68.14 31.40
C SER A 248 25.50 -68.53 32.20
N LEU A 249 26.50 -67.64 32.28
CA LEU A 249 27.73 -67.86 33.04
C LEU A 249 27.45 -68.10 34.53
N HIS A 250 26.49 -67.37 35.10
CA HIS A 250 26.04 -67.60 36.48
C HIS A 250 25.51 -69.03 36.65
N TRP A 251 24.58 -69.47 35.79
CA TRP A 251 24.02 -70.81 35.85
C TRP A 251 25.03 -71.92 35.53
N GLU A 252 25.94 -71.71 34.58
CA GLU A 252 27.05 -72.63 34.30
C GLU A 252 27.94 -72.81 35.52
N THR A 253 28.23 -71.73 36.24
CA THR A 253 29.01 -71.78 37.49
C THR A 253 28.26 -72.56 38.57
N VAL A 254 26.96 -72.32 38.74
CA VAL A 254 26.11 -73.06 39.68
C VAL A 254 26.06 -74.55 39.33
N VAL A 255 25.81 -74.88 38.06
CA VAL A 255 25.78 -76.27 37.57
C VAL A 255 27.13 -76.94 37.74
N SER A 256 28.24 -76.25 37.47
CA SER A 256 29.59 -76.80 37.67
C SER A 256 29.85 -77.12 39.14
N LYS A 257 29.44 -76.25 40.07
CA LYS A 257 29.50 -76.52 41.52
C LYS A 257 28.63 -77.73 41.89
N VAL A 258 27.41 -77.82 41.37
CA VAL A 258 26.53 -78.97 41.61
C VAL A 258 27.16 -80.25 41.09
N LYS A 259 27.75 -80.24 39.88
CA LYS A 259 28.47 -81.37 39.31
C LYS A 259 29.69 -81.78 40.14
N GLU A 260 30.47 -80.82 40.63
CA GLU A 260 31.61 -81.08 41.52
C GLU A 260 31.17 -81.70 42.85
N VAL A 261 30.08 -81.19 43.44
CA VAL A 261 29.52 -81.76 44.67
C VAL A 261 28.97 -83.16 44.40
N ALA A 262 28.27 -83.37 43.27
CA ALA A 262 27.73 -84.67 42.89
C ALA A 262 28.85 -85.69 42.66
N SER A 263 29.91 -85.35 41.92
CA SER A 263 31.04 -86.25 41.67
C SER A 263 31.82 -86.57 42.94
N ARG A 264 31.98 -85.60 43.86
CA ARG A 264 32.53 -85.86 45.20
C ARG A 264 31.67 -86.84 45.99
N LYS A 265 30.35 -86.67 45.96
CA LYS A 265 29.42 -87.57 46.66
C LYS A 265 29.38 -88.97 46.05
N GLU A 266 29.43 -89.07 44.72
CA GLU A 266 29.56 -90.34 44.01
C GLU A 266 30.89 -91.04 44.32
N LEU A 267 32.00 -90.28 44.44
CA LEU A 267 33.28 -90.83 44.88
C LEU A 267 33.22 -91.32 46.33
N GLU A 268 32.68 -90.53 47.26
CA GLU A 268 32.46 -90.93 48.65
C GLU A 268 31.60 -92.22 48.71
N GLU A 269 30.52 -92.26 47.94
CA GLU A 269 29.64 -93.43 47.86
C GLU A 269 30.36 -94.66 47.31
N THR A 270 31.07 -94.55 46.18
CA THR A 270 31.83 -95.67 45.59
C THR A 270 32.95 -96.17 46.51
N GLN A 271 33.63 -95.26 47.23
CA GLN A 271 34.62 -95.63 48.26
C GLN A 271 33.97 -96.38 49.42
N VAL A 272 32.85 -95.89 49.95
CA VAL A 272 32.10 -96.57 51.02
C VAL A 272 31.65 -97.95 50.56
N ARG A 273 31.07 -98.08 49.37
CA ARG A 273 30.69 -99.36 48.77
C ARG A 273 31.89 -100.30 48.64
N ALA A 274 33.05 -99.81 48.19
CA ALA A 274 34.27 -100.59 48.08
C ALA A 274 34.84 -101.02 49.45
N CYS A 275 34.80 -100.15 50.46
CA CYS A 275 35.19 -100.48 51.83
C CYS A 275 34.31 -101.57 52.43
N ILE A 276 32.99 -101.48 52.25
CA ILE A 276 32.03 -102.51 52.68
C ILE A 276 32.34 -103.84 51.99
N TRP A 277 32.56 -103.83 50.68
CA TRP A 277 32.92 -105.02 49.91
C TRP A 277 34.24 -105.64 50.39
N ASN A 278 35.28 -104.83 50.61
CA ASN A 278 36.58 -105.28 51.09
C ASN A 278 36.48 -105.89 52.49
N LEU A 279 35.72 -105.25 53.39
CA LEU A 279 35.49 -105.74 54.75
C LEU A 279 34.73 -107.07 54.73
N TYR A 280 33.66 -107.17 53.93
CA TYR A 280 32.93 -108.42 53.70
C TYR A 280 33.85 -109.53 53.17
N ARG A 281 34.65 -109.25 52.13
CA ARG A 281 35.61 -110.20 51.56
C ARG A 281 36.64 -110.68 52.58
N GLN A 282 37.15 -109.77 53.42
CA GLN A 282 38.11 -110.11 54.46
C GLN A 282 37.50 -111.00 55.56
N ILE A 283 36.24 -110.74 55.92
CA ILE A 283 35.48 -111.55 56.87
C ILE A 283 35.19 -112.95 56.30
N CYS A 284 34.74 -113.04 55.04
CA CYS A 284 34.54 -114.32 54.36
C CYS A 284 35.84 -115.14 54.32
N ARG A 285 36.97 -114.50 53.99
CA ARG A 285 38.30 -115.15 54.03
C ARG A 285 38.68 -115.65 55.43
N ARG A 286 38.48 -114.85 56.47
CA ARG A 286 38.81 -115.24 57.86
C ARG A 286 37.93 -116.37 58.38
N LYS A 287 36.68 -116.46 57.93
CA LYS A 287 35.75 -117.53 58.32
C LYS A 287 35.79 -118.76 57.42
N GLY A 288 36.50 -118.72 56.29
CA GLY A 288 36.54 -119.81 55.31
C GLY A 288 35.22 -120.06 54.57
N VAL A 289 34.32 -119.07 54.52
CA VAL A 289 33.00 -119.17 53.86
C VAL A 289 33.10 -118.60 52.44
N ALA A 290 32.49 -119.28 51.46
CA ALA A 290 32.42 -118.80 50.08
C ALA A 290 31.65 -117.46 49.99
N VAL A 291 32.01 -116.61 49.04
CA VAL A 291 31.41 -115.29 48.87
C VAL A 291 30.00 -115.45 48.29
N GLU A 292 28.96 -115.39 49.11
CA GLU A 292 27.56 -115.60 48.68
C GLU A 292 26.86 -114.34 48.12
N ALA A 293 27.19 -113.14 48.60
CA ALA A 293 26.58 -111.88 48.14
C ALA A 293 27.26 -111.30 46.87
N LYS A 294 26.46 -110.75 45.95
CA LYS A 294 26.93 -109.99 44.77
C LYS A 294 27.52 -108.64 45.19
N ARG A 295 28.38 -108.06 44.33
CA ARG A 295 29.08 -106.80 44.57
C ARG A 295 28.13 -105.62 44.81
N ASP A 296 26.94 -105.64 44.21
CA ASP A 296 25.97 -104.52 44.25
C ASP A 296 24.96 -104.61 45.41
N ASP A 297 24.83 -105.77 46.08
CA ASP A 297 23.88 -105.98 47.18
C ASP A 297 24.48 -105.57 48.54
N LEU A 298 24.53 -104.25 48.79
CA LEU A 298 25.12 -103.65 49.99
C LEU A 298 24.46 -104.10 51.31
N GLU A 299 23.15 -104.28 51.30
CA GLU A 299 22.37 -104.65 52.49
C GLU A 299 22.77 -106.03 53.01
N LEU A 300 22.89 -107.02 52.12
CA LEU A 300 23.30 -108.38 52.48
C LEU A 300 24.76 -108.43 52.98
N GLN A 301 25.65 -107.65 52.35
CA GLN A 301 27.06 -107.53 52.78
C GLN A 301 27.15 -106.94 54.20
N LEU A 302 26.46 -105.83 54.46
CA LEU A 302 26.46 -105.18 55.79
C LEU A 302 25.83 -106.05 56.88
N LEU A 303 24.75 -106.79 56.56
CA LEU A 303 24.14 -107.74 57.50
C LEU A 303 25.10 -108.86 57.89
N HIS A 304 25.86 -109.39 56.92
CA HIS A 304 26.88 -110.40 57.20
C HIS A 304 28.01 -109.82 58.07
N VAL A 305 28.53 -108.64 57.71
CA VAL A 305 29.54 -107.91 58.50
C VAL A 305 29.05 -107.71 59.95
N LYS A 306 27.82 -107.20 60.14
CA LYS A 306 27.22 -107.00 61.47
C LYS A 306 27.16 -108.29 62.28
N ARG A 307 26.67 -109.39 61.69
CA ARG A 307 26.57 -110.70 62.35
C ARG A 307 27.94 -111.19 62.82
N THR A 308 28.96 -111.07 61.96
CA THR A 308 30.32 -111.52 62.27
C THR A 308 31.01 -110.67 63.35
N ILE A 309 30.82 -109.35 63.35
CA ILE A 309 31.34 -108.46 64.41
C ILE A 309 30.70 -108.80 65.76
N LEU A 310 29.39 -109.06 65.79
CA LEU A 310 28.69 -109.46 67.01
C LEU A 310 29.20 -110.81 67.54
N GLU A 311 29.49 -111.76 66.65
CA GLU A 311 30.09 -113.05 67.02
C GLU A 311 31.52 -112.90 67.53
N LEU A 312 32.39 -112.17 66.83
CA LEU A 312 33.75 -111.87 67.30
C LEU A 312 33.74 -111.14 68.65
N GLY A 313 32.80 -110.21 68.86
CA GLY A 313 32.60 -109.55 70.14
C GLY A 313 32.16 -110.50 71.26
N LYS A 314 31.43 -111.58 70.95
CA LYS A 314 31.14 -112.66 71.92
C LYS A 314 32.41 -113.48 72.21
N ILE A 315 33.21 -113.80 71.19
CA ILE A 315 34.45 -114.59 71.32
C ILE A 315 35.51 -113.83 72.11
N VAL A 316 35.75 -112.54 71.83
CA VAL A 316 36.72 -111.71 72.57
C VAL A 316 36.30 -111.55 74.03
N ARG A 317 35.00 -111.37 74.31
CA ARG A 317 34.50 -111.35 75.70
C ARG A 317 34.73 -112.68 76.40
N ALA A 318 34.59 -113.81 75.70
CA ALA A 318 34.92 -115.13 76.26
C ALA A 318 36.43 -115.33 76.46
N ALA A 319 37.27 -114.84 75.55
CA ALA A 319 38.73 -114.91 75.65
C ALA A 319 39.29 -114.06 76.79
N LYS A 320 38.81 -112.81 76.95
CA LYS A 320 39.17 -111.95 78.10
C LYS A 320 38.78 -112.58 79.44
N ARG A 321 37.65 -113.32 79.47
CA ARG A 321 37.25 -114.09 80.66
C ARG A 321 38.16 -115.29 80.94
N LYS A 322 38.84 -115.86 79.93
CA LYS A 322 39.81 -116.93 80.09
C LYS A 322 41.18 -116.41 80.52
N THR A 323 41.71 -115.35 79.90
CA THR A 323 43.00 -114.76 80.30
C THR A 323 42.95 -114.19 81.72
N ALA A 324 41.83 -113.57 82.13
CA ALA A 324 41.63 -113.12 83.51
C ALA A 324 41.53 -114.28 84.53
N ARG A 325 41.29 -115.52 84.09
CA ARG A 325 41.37 -116.73 84.94
C ARG A 325 42.80 -117.27 84.99
N GLU A 326 43.54 -117.21 83.89
CA GLU A 326 44.93 -117.66 83.79
C GLU A 326 45.92 -116.74 84.51
N GLU A 327 45.71 -115.42 84.49
CA GLU A 327 46.52 -114.44 85.25
C GLU A 327 46.37 -114.65 86.76
N LYS A 328 45.15 -114.94 87.24
CA LYS A 328 44.90 -115.30 88.64
C LYS A 328 45.61 -116.59 89.08
N GLN A 329 45.93 -117.48 88.14
CA GLN A 329 46.57 -118.76 88.43
C GLN A 329 48.10 -118.62 88.51
N LYS A 330 48.71 -117.70 87.75
CA LYS A 330 50.16 -117.43 87.75
C LYS A 330 50.63 -116.55 88.93
N GLU A 331 49.76 -115.75 89.53
CA GLU A 331 50.09 -114.99 90.76
C GLU A 331 50.30 -115.89 91.98
N LEU A 332 49.60 -117.03 92.04
CA LEU A 332 49.71 -118.00 93.13
C LEU A 332 51.08 -118.72 93.16
N GLU A 333 51.71 -118.93 92.00
CA GLU A 333 52.98 -119.68 91.88
C GLU A 333 54.23 -118.83 92.18
N ARG A 334 54.16 -117.49 92.07
CA ARG A 334 55.33 -116.59 92.27
C ARG A 334 55.72 -116.35 93.73
N THR A 335 54.88 -116.68 94.70
CA THR A 335 55.12 -116.37 96.12
C THR A 335 56.02 -117.38 96.84
N ALA A 336 56.33 -118.54 96.23
CA ALA A 336 57.05 -119.64 96.90
C ALA A 336 58.58 -119.69 96.67
N ALA A 337 59.16 -118.90 95.75
CA ALA A 337 60.53 -119.12 95.24
C ALA A 337 61.63 -118.15 95.74
N ALA A 338 61.35 -117.20 96.64
CA ALA A 338 62.25 -116.05 96.90
C ALA A 338 63.11 -116.10 98.20
N ASN A 339 63.25 -117.23 98.91
CA ASN A 339 63.83 -117.26 100.28
C ASN A 339 65.10 -118.13 100.49
N LYS A 340 66.10 -118.10 99.59
CA LYS A 340 67.48 -118.58 99.83
C LYS A 340 68.50 -117.74 99.03
N ASP A 341 69.60 -117.37 99.70
CA ASP A 341 70.81 -116.64 99.25
C ASP A 341 70.80 -115.10 99.36
N GLU A 342 71.00 -114.66 100.60
CA GLU A 342 71.55 -113.37 101.04
C GLU A 342 73.09 -113.42 101.20
N LYS A 343 73.69 -112.21 101.20
CA LYS A 343 75.03 -111.76 101.68
C LYS A 343 76.11 -111.65 100.58
N CYS A 344 76.72 -110.49 100.31
CA CYS A 344 77.06 -109.31 101.14
C CYS A 344 77.63 -108.18 100.23
N PRO A 345 77.93 -106.94 100.69
CA PRO A 345 77.15 -105.94 101.46
C PRO A 345 77.23 -104.51 100.79
N ALA A 346 76.18 -103.67 100.84
CA ALA A 346 75.82 -102.67 101.88
C ALA A 346 76.79 -101.46 101.98
N ASP A 347 76.42 -100.19 102.09
CA ASP A 347 75.13 -99.50 102.27
C ASP A 347 75.38 -97.96 102.15
N LEU A 348 74.62 -97.15 101.37
CA LEU A 348 73.27 -96.59 101.58
C LEU A 348 73.28 -95.26 102.38
N ARG A 349 72.85 -94.12 101.82
CA ARG A 349 71.47 -93.55 101.79
C ARG A 349 71.63 -92.06 101.38
N ARG A 350 70.68 -91.27 100.86
CA ARG A 350 69.22 -91.20 100.58
C ARG A 350 69.07 -89.79 99.93
N GLU A 351 68.02 -89.31 99.28
CA GLU A 351 66.59 -89.59 99.17
C GLU A 351 66.15 -88.72 97.95
N GLU A 352 65.41 -89.28 97.00
CA GLU A 352 63.99 -88.94 96.76
C GLU A 352 63.69 -87.52 96.24
N THR A 353 63.18 -87.43 95.02
CA THR A 353 61.77 -87.13 94.68
C THR A 353 61.70 -86.61 93.23
N ARG A 354 60.95 -87.22 92.30
CA ARG A 354 59.49 -87.37 92.12
C ARG A 354 58.91 -86.26 91.23
N SER A 355 58.04 -86.68 90.30
CA SER A 355 56.99 -85.87 89.62
C SER A 355 57.48 -85.04 88.43
N SER A 356 56.90 -85.06 87.23
CA SER A 356 55.49 -85.14 86.79
C SER A 356 55.46 -85.55 85.29
N PHE A 357 54.66 -86.51 84.80
CA PHE A 357 53.22 -86.40 84.44
C PHE A 357 52.98 -85.23 83.44
N ARG A 358 52.50 -85.38 82.20
CA ARG A 358 51.24 -85.95 81.63
C ARG A 358 51.40 -86.01 80.08
N SER A 359 50.98 -87.03 79.33
CA SER A 359 49.62 -87.41 78.90
C SER A 359 48.79 -86.34 78.19
N GLY A 360 48.35 -86.63 76.96
CA GLY A 360 47.07 -86.17 76.41
C GLY A 360 47.19 -85.53 75.03
N PHE A 361 46.74 -86.17 73.95
CA PHE A 361 45.35 -86.24 73.45
C PHE A 361 44.87 -84.92 72.83
N ASP A 362 44.73 -84.98 71.51
CA ASP A 362 43.60 -84.58 70.67
C ASP A 362 43.04 -83.15 70.64
N GLU A 363 42.81 -82.76 69.38
CA GLU A 363 41.59 -82.12 68.87
C GLU A 363 41.32 -80.65 69.22
N THR A 364 41.35 -79.81 68.18
CA THR A 364 40.16 -79.27 67.47
C THR A 364 40.21 -77.78 67.13
N CYS A 365 40.04 -77.55 65.83
CA CYS A 365 39.03 -76.69 65.21
C CYS A 365 39.22 -75.16 65.12
N SER A 366 38.87 -74.68 63.93
CA SER A 366 38.40 -73.34 63.57
C SER A 366 39.53 -72.29 63.41
N PHE A 367 39.53 -71.33 62.48
CA PHE A 367 38.47 -70.78 61.64
C PHE A 367 39.15 -69.78 60.65
N ARG A 368 38.66 -69.76 59.40
CA ARG A 368 38.41 -68.58 58.51
C ARG A 368 39.58 -67.61 58.21
N ARG A 369 40.13 -67.61 56.98
CA ARG A 369 39.75 -66.81 55.78
C ARG A 369 39.62 -65.29 56.00
N ASN A 370 40.41 -64.58 55.18
CA ASN A 370 40.18 -63.32 54.46
C ASN A 370 39.64 -62.10 55.19
#